data_AF-A0A172WRQ4-F1
#
_entry.id   AF-A0A172WRQ4-F1
#
_cell.length_a   1.000
_cell.length_b   1.000
_cell.length_c   1.000
_cell.angle_alpha   90.00
_cell.angle_beta   90.00
_cell.angle_gamma   90.00
#
_symmetry.space_group_name_H-M   'P 1'
#
loop_
_entity.id
_entity.type
_entity.pdbx_description
1 polymer ?
#
loop_
_entity_poly.entity_id
_entity_poly.type
_entity_poly.pdbx_seq_one_letter_code
_entity_poly.pdbx_strand_id
1 'polypeptide(L)'
;MPLSLPDGTPTDEWLLIRGVDSDQCRLAADQFRRELLVATSLKDEAEKAEKTEQARLKLNAALVIGWSFDAEFSEAELLEFLRESPYITAEVDRFASDRRRFFGKRSTGSVKA
;
A
#
# COMPACT_ATOMS: atom_id res chain seq x y z
N MET A 1 6.10 -6.60 -6.04
CA MET A 1 7.11 -5.54 -5.88
C MET A 1 8.28 -6.17 -5.13
N PRO A 2 9.46 -6.31 -5.75
CA PRO A 2 10.65 -6.82 -5.04
C PRO A 2 11.09 -5.82 -3.97
N LEU A 3 11.70 -6.31 -2.90
CA LEU A 3 12.19 -5.50 -1.79
C LEU A 3 13.72 -5.38 -1.80
N SER A 4 14.18 -4.24 -1.31
CA SER A 4 15.60 -3.96 -1.06
C SER A 4 15.78 -3.48 0.38
N LEU A 5 16.98 -3.74 0.92
CA LEU A 5 17.42 -3.16 2.18
C LEU A 5 17.58 -1.63 2.05
N PRO A 6 17.64 -0.88 3.17
CA PRO A 6 17.80 0.57 3.14
C PRO A 6 19.07 1.06 2.43
N ASP A 7 20.08 0.21 2.32
CA ASP A 7 21.32 0.48 1.57
C ASP A 7 21.20 0.20 0.06
N GLY A 8 20.04 -0.25 -0.39
CA GLY A 8 19.74 -0.60 -1.79
C GLY A 8 20.07 -2.05 -2.16
N THR A 9 20.63 -2.85 -1.24
CA THR A 9 20.94 -4.26 -1.50
C THR A 9 19.63 -5.02 -1.82
N PRO A 10 19.54 -5.69 -2.98
CA PRO A 10 18.34 -6.45 -3.34
C PRO A 10 18.17 -7.64 -2.41
N THR A 11 16.91 -7.99 -2.14
CA THR A 11 16.55 -9.18 -1.37
C THR A 11 15.75 -10.15 -2.26
N ASP A 12 15.58 -11.39 -1.80
CA ASP A 12 14.67 -12.36 -2.43
C ASP A 12 13.20 -12.11 -2.05
N GLU A 13 12.94 -11.13 -1.18
CA GLU A 13 11.63 -10.82 -0.64
C GLU A 13 10.81 -9.92 -1.58
N TRP A 14 9.49 -10.07 -1.51
CA TRP A 14 8.54 -9.32 -2.33
C TRP A 14 7.21 -9.08 -1.62
N LEU A 15 6.55 -8.00 -2.04
CA LEU A 15 5.14 -7.71 -1.71
C LEU A 15 4.25 -7.92 -2.92
N LEU A 16 3.11 -8.59 -2.73
CA LEU A 16 2.06 -8.67 -3.74
C LEU A 16 1.18 -7.43 -3.62
N ILE A 17 1.20 -6.60 -4.67
CA ILE A 17 0.54 -5.28 -4.68
C ILE A 17 -0.67 -5.34 -5.60
N ARG A 18 -1.80 -4.76 -5.17
CA ARG A 18 -2.95 -4.47 -6.02
C ARG A 18 -2.93 -3.02 -6.49
N GLY A 19 -3.57 -2.76 -7.64
CA GLY A 19 -3.64 -1.42 -8.21
C GLY A 19 -4.57 -0.48 -7.43
N VAL A 20 -4.29 0.82 -7.53
CA VAL A 20 -5.10 1.90 -6.91
C VAL A 20 -6.56 1.93 -7.39
N ASP A 21 -6.84 1.36 -8.55
CA ASP A 21 -8.18 1.29 -9.14
C ASP A 21 -9.02 0.12 -8.61
N SER A 22 -8.47 -0.72 -7.72
CA SER A 22 -9.19 -1.84 -7.09
C SER A 22 -10.27 -1.34 -6.13
N ASP A 23 -11.38 -2.08 -6.01
CA ASP A 23 -12.49 -1.71 -5.12
C ASP A 23 -12.04 -1.61 -3.66
N GLN A 24 -11.16 -2.49 -3.21
CA GLN A 24 -10.63 -2.43 -1.85
C GLN A 24 -9.81 -1.15 -1.59
N CYS A 25 -9.00 -0.71 -2.58
CA CYS A 25 -8.28 0.55 -2.46
C CYS A 25 -9.23 1.75 -2.47
N ARG A 26 -10.30 1.70 -3.28
CA ARG A 26 -11.32 2.76 -3.32
C ARG A 26 -12.05 2.88 -1.99
N LEU A 27 -12.45 1.76 -1.38
CA LEU A 27 -13.07 1.73 -0.05
C LEU A 27 -12.12 2.30 1.02
N ALA A 28 -10.84 1.91 0.99
CA ALA A 28 -9.84 2.45 1.91
C ALA A 28 -9.61 3.95 1.71
N ALA A 29 -9.62 4.44 0.47
CA ALA A 29 -9.47 5.87 0.17
C ALA A 29 -10.67 6.69 0.69
N ASP A 30 -11.90 6.16 0.57
CA ASP A 30 -13.08 6.80 1.15
C ASP A 30 -13.02 6.83 2.68
N GLN A 31 -12.54 5.76 3.29
CA GLN A 31 -12.32 5.72 4.73
C GLN A 31 -11.25 6.71 5.18
N PHE A 32 -10.12 6.79 4.46
CA PHE A 32 -9.06 7.77 4.71
C PHE A 32 -9.58 9.21 4.66
N ARG A 33 -10.41 9.56 3.66
CA ARG A 33 -11.04 10.89 3.57
C ARG A 33 -11.94 11.19 4.77
N ARG A 34 -12.71 10.21 5.24
CA ARG A 34 -13.54 10.35 6.44
C ARG A 34 -12.68 10.56 7.69
N GLU A 35 -11.62 9.78 7.86
CA GLU A 35 -10.70 9.89 8.99
C GLU A 35 -9.97 11.24 9.01
N LEU A 36 -9.55 11.75 7.84
CA LEU A 36 -8.98 13.09 7.70
C LEU A 36 -9.96 14.19 8.14
N LEU A 37 -11.23 14.12 7.73
CA LEU A 37 -12.23 15.11 8.14
C LEU A 37 -12.40 15.14 9.66
N VAL A 38 -12.44 13.97 10.29
CA VAL A 38 -12.47 13.87 11.75
C VAL A 38 -11.20 14.46 12.37
N ALA A 39 -10.02 14.12 11.84
CA ALA A 39 -8.75 14.63 12.34
C ALA A 39 -8.63 16.16 12.24
N THR A 40 -9.20 16.80 11.20
CA THR A 40 -9.21 18.27 11.08
C THR A 40 -10.03 18.98 12.16
N SER A 41 -10.93 18.26 12.82
CA SER A 41 -11.73 18.81 13.93
C SER A 41 -10.99 18.74 15.28
N LEU A 42 -9.84 18.06 15.34
CA LEU A 42 -9.01 17.98 16.54
C LEU A 42 -8.29 19.31 16.76
N LYS A 43 -8.22 19.73 18.03
CA LYS A 43 -7.53 20.98 18.43
C LYS A 43 -6.05 20.76 18.70
N ASP A 44 -5.67 19.54 19.07
CA ASP A 44 -4.28 19.17 19.28
C ASP A 44 -3.63 18.79 17.94
N GLU A 45 -2.62 19.54 17.54
CA GLU A 45 -1.88 19.29 16.30
C GLU A 45 -1.06 18.00 16.36
N ALA A 46 -0.59 17.58 17.54
CA ALA A 46 0.14 16.31 17.68
C ALA A 46 -0.80 15.11 17.48
N GLU A 47 -1.96 15.14 18.14
CA GLU A 47 -2.99 14.12 17.97
C GLU A 47 -3.49 14.06 16.52
N LYS A 48 -3.70 15.22 15.90
CA LYS A 48 -4.09 15.33 14.49
C LYS A 48 -3.06 14.75 13.54
N ALA A 49 -1.77 15.01 13.76
CA ALA A 49 -0.70 14.43 12.96
C ALA A 49 -0.66 12.90 13.09
N GLU A 50 -0.78 12.38 14.32
CA GLU A 50 -0.81 10.94 14.58
C GLU A 50 -2.00 10.25 13.90
N LYS A 51 -3.21 10.80 14.03
CA LYS A 51 -4.41 10.26 13.38
C LYS A 51 -4.30 10.28 11.86
N THR A 52 -3.73 11.36 11.31
CA THR A 52 -3.50 11.48 9.87
C THR A 52 -2.54 10.41 9.37
N GLU A 53 -1.45 10.16 10.11
CA GLU A 53 -0.47 9.15 9.74
C GLU A 53 -1.05 7.74 9.85
N GLN A 54 -1.77 7.43 10.94
CA GLN A 54 -2.47 6.14 11.08
C GLN A 54 -3.44 5.89 9.91
N ALA A 55 -4.20 6.90 9.50
CA ALA A 55 -5.12 6.79 8.37
C ALA A 55 -4.38 6.54 7.05
N ARG A 56 -3.25 7.24 6.82
CA ARG A 56 -2.40 7.05 5.65
C ARG A 56 -1.80 5.65 5.61
N LEU A 57 -1.35 5.13 6.75
CA LEU A 57 -0.77 3.80 6.88
C LEU A 57 -1.78 2.71 6.50
N LYS A 58 -3.04 2.83 6.95
CA LYS A 58 -4.14 1.94 6.54
C LYS A 58 -4.44 2.00 5.05
N LEU A 59 -4.40 3.18 4.45
CA LEU A 59 -4.59 3.34 3.01
C LEU A 59 -3.50 2.60 2.22
N ASN A 60 -2.24 2.71 2.64
CA ASN A 60 -1.12 2.00 2.01
C ASN A 60 -1.15 0.49 2.26
N ALA A 61 -1.51 0.06 3.48
CA ALA A 61 -1.73 -1.35 3.79
C ALA A 61 -2.81 -1.94 2.88
N ALA A 62 -3.85 -1.17 2.55
CA ALA A 62 -4.84 -1.56 1.57
C ALA A 62 -4.32 -1.67 0.13
N LEU A 63 -3.03 -1.47 -0.17
CA LEU A 63 -2.45 -1.81 -1.47
C LEU A 63 -1.72 -3.16 -1.48
N VAL A 64 -1.40 -3.70 -0.31
CA VAL A 64 -0.69 -4.98 -0.17
C VAL A 64 -1.71 -6.09 0.07
N ILE A 65 -1.58 -7.20 -0.65
CA ILE A 65 -2.48 -8.36 -0.57
C ILE A 65 -1.74 -9.67 -0.29
N GLY A 66 -0.44 -9.61 -0.06
CA GLY A 66 0.40 -10.73 0.32
C GLY A 66 1.87 -10.34 0.32
N TRP A 67 2.72 -11.22 0.84
CA TRP A 67 4.17 -11.07 0.87
C TRP A 67 4.85 -12.44 0.82
N SER A 68 6.17 -12.46 0.67
CA SER A 68 7.00 -13.67 0.70
C SER A 68 7.60 -14.02 2.05
N PHE A 69 7.47 -13.14 3.05
CA PHE A 69 8.05 -13.39 4.37
C PHE A 69 7.50 -14.68 4.98
N ASP A 70 8.32 -15.33 5.80
CA ASP A 70 7.92 -16.53 6.56
C ASP A 70 6.80 -16.24 7.57
N ALA A 71 6.63 -14.98 7.98
CA ALA A 71 5.58 -14.54 8.89
C ALA A 71 4.19 -14.61 8.24
N GLU A 72 3.17 -14.93 9.06
CA GLU A 72 1.79 -14.95 8.60
C GLU A 72 1.35 -13.57 8.09
N PHE A 73 0.78 -13.54 6.88
CA PHE A 73 0.25 -12.30 6.32
C PHE A 73 -1.07 -11.92 7.02
N SER A 74 -0.99 -10.92 7.90
CA SER A 74 -2.15 -10.34 8.58
C SER A 74 -2.13 -8.80 8.50
N GLU A 75 -3.27 -8.16 8.72
CA GLU A 75 -3.36 -6.70 8.72
C GLU A 75 -2.49 -6.07 9.82
N ALA A 76 -2.44 -6.68 11.00
CA ALA A 76 -1.64 -6.17 12.12
C ALA A 76 -0.14 -6.19 11.81
N GLU A 77 0.37 -7.32 11.32
CA GLU A 77 1.78 -7.49 10.94
C GLU A 77 2.17 -6.57 9.77
N LEU A 78 1.28 -6.41 8.79
CA LEU A 78 1.49 -5.50 7.67
C LEU A 78 1.56 -4.03 8.13
N LEU A 79 0.66 -3.61 9.02
CA LEU A 79 0.66 -2.23 9.54
C LEU A 79 1.92 -1.95 10.36
N GLU A 80 2.38 -2.91 11.16
CA GLU A 80 3.63 -2.75 11.91
C GLU A 80 4.84 -2.67 10.97
N PHE A 81 4.93 -3.59 10.01
CA PHE A 81 5.99 -3.56 9.00
C PHE A 81 6.06 -2.22 8.24
N LEU A 82 4.93 -1.70 7.78
CA LEU A 82 4.87 -0.43 7.05
C LEU A 82 5.18 0.79 7.95
N ARG A 83 4.89 0.69 9.25
CA ARG A 83 5.26 1.70 10.24
C ARG A 83 6.77 1.71 10.51
N GLU A 84 7.37 0.54 10.67
CA GLU A 84 8.81 0.39 10.89
C GLU A 84 9.63 0.72 9.63
N SER A 85 9.04 0.53 8.44
CA SER A 85 9.67 0.79 7.14
C SER A 85 8.96 1.87 6.31
N PRO A 86 9.05 3.17 6.68
CA PRO A 86 8.40 4.26 5.95
C PRO A 86 8.82 4.37 4.47
N TYR A 87 10.06 3.97 4.15
CA TYR A 87 10.55 3.97 2.78
C TYR A 87 9.80 2.97 1.90
N ILE A 88 9.49 1.78 2.44
CA ILE A 88 8.67 0.77 1.76
C ILE A 88 7.25 1.28 1.58
N THR A 89 6.68 1.96 2.57
CA THR A 89 5.36 2.59 2.46
C THR A 89 5.28 3.55 1.27
N ALA A 90 6.30 4.39 1.07
CA ALA A 90 6.38 5.29 -0.08
C ALA A 90 6.58 4.54 -1.42
N GLU A 91 7.31 3.42 -1.42
CA GLU A 91 7.48 2.60 -2.60
C GLU A 91 6.21 1.85 -3.00
N VAL A 92 5.45 1.34 -2.03
CA VAL A 92 4.14 0.69 -2.26
C VAL A 92 3.19 1.63 -2.99
N ASP A 93 3.03 2.86 -2.49
CA ASP A 93 2.16 3.87 -3.10
C ASP A 93 2.59 4.20 -4.55
N ARG A 94 3.90 4.41 -4.75
CA ARG A 94 4.47 4.66 -6.09
C ARG A 94 4.26 3.49 -7.03
N PHE A 95 4.50 2.27 -6.56
CA PHE A 95 4.37 1.05 -7.36
C PHE A 95 2.91 0.81 -7.76
N ALA A 96 1.97 0.99 -6.83
CA ALA A 96 0.54 0.83 -7.07
C ALA A 96 -0.02 1.89 -8.03
N SER A 97 0.53 3.11 -8.00
CA SER A 97 0.11 4.23 -8.85
C SER A 97 0.52 4.06 -10.32
N ASP A 98 1.54 3.25 -10.62
CA ASP A 98 1.97 2.98 -11.99
C ASP A 98 1.03 1.97 -12.67
N ARG A 99 -0.12 2.46 -13.14
CA ARG A 99 -1.17 1.67 -13.83
C ARG A 99 -0.67 0.77 -14.95
N ARG A 100 0.44 1.13 -15.63
CA ARG A 100 1.04 0.33 -16.71
C ARG A 100 1.53 -1.03 -16.23
N ARG A 101 1.81 -1.18 -14.93
CA ARG A 101 2.23 -2.44 -14.29
C ARG A 101 1.07 -3.43 -14.13
N PHE A 102 -0.16 -2.92 -14.11
CA PHE A 102 -1.37 -3.72 -13.90
C PHE A 102 -2.11 -4.00 -15.22
N PHE A 103 -2.04 -3.04 -16.15
CA PHE A 103 -2.71 -3.13 -17.45
C PHE A 103 -1.67 -3.17 -18.58
N GLY A 104 -1.16 -4.37 -18.88
CA GLY A 104 -0.31 -4.61 -20.05
C GLY A 104 -1.07 -4.45 -21.37
N LYS A 105 -0.35 -4.29 -22.50
CA LYS A 105 -0.93 -4.25 -23.86
C LYS A 105 -1.91 -5.42 -24.03
N ARG A 106 -3.10 -5.13 -24.60
CA ARG A 106 -4.20 -6.06 -24.91
C ARG A 106 -3.69 -7.50 -25.09
N SER A 107 -4.31 -8.43 -24.36
CA SER A 107 -4.28 -9.86 -24.68
C SER A 107 -4.36 -10.00 -26.20
N THR A 108 -3.29 -10.46 -26.85
CA THR A 108 -3.38 -10.95 -28.22
C THR A 108 -4.37 -12.10 -28.16
N GLY A 109 -5.59 -11.87 -28.63
CA GLY A 109 -6.61 -12.90 -28.72
C GLY A 109 -5.98 -14.12 -29.37
N SER A 110 -6.12 -15.27 -28.72
CA SER A 110 -5.61 -16.54 -29.25
C SER A 110 -6.26 -16.73 -30.62
N VAL A 111 -5.52 -16.45 -31.69
CA VAL A 111 -5.94 -16.82 -33.04
C VAL A 111 -5.89 -18.34 -33.06
N LYS A 112 -7.07 -18.97 -33.06
CA LYS A 112 -7.19 -20.41 -33.25
C LYS A 112 -6.56 -20.74 -34.60
N ALA A 113 -5.59 -21.66 -34.58
CA ALA A 113 -5.03 -22.31 -35.76
C ALA A 113 -6.09 -23.15 -36.48
#